data_AF-A0A382MQX4-F1
#
_entry.id   AF-A0A382MQX4-F1
#
_cell.length_a   1.000
_cell.length_b   1.000
_cell.length_c   1.000
_cell.angle_alpha   90.00
_cell.angle_beta   90.00
_cell.angle_gamma   90.00
#
_symmetry.space_group_name_H-M   'P 1'
#
loop_
_entity.id
_entity.type
_entity.pdbx_description
1 polymer ?
#
loop_
_entity_poly.entity_id
_entity_poly.type
_entity_poly.pdbx_seq_one_letter_code
_entity_poly.pdbx_strand_id
1 'polypeptide(L)'
;CPQNQNLMVVFNKYSDRNKENLMKEPRSNLVSGVVSLVDTMESVDFIGISEIDNGNDFKDKLKRSMDKKGSNSSLVFTTEWDFQKQETSMWKGFVSMTLLMDSYSFKDGGLIKIGSYSVEPQRIPIRKWGKSNSFKKKHLQRITKKITQKWSDSEMKDFIQSNN
;
A
#
# COMPACT_ATOMS: atom_id res chain seq x y z
N CYS A 1 10.12 -9.54 27.97
CA CYS A 1 8.87 -9.61 27.18
C CYS A 1 9.24 -9.40 25.73
N PRO A 2 8.72 -10.19 24.77
CA PRO A 2 8.75 -9.77 23.37
C PRO A 2 8.08 -8.39 23.29
N GLN A 3 8.70 -7.42 22.62
CA GLN A 3 8.04 -6.14 22.37
C GLN A 3 6.94 -6.38 21.34
N ASN A 4 5.73 -5.87 21.58
CA ASN A 4 4.68 -5.85 20.56
C ASN A 4 5.17 -5.06 19.33
N GLN A 5 4.77 -5.52 18.14
CA GLN A 5 5.07 -4.84 16.90
C GLN A 5 4.11 -3.66 16.70
N ASN A 6 4.59 -2.44 16.92
CA ASN A 6 3.84 -1.22 16.63
C ASN A 6 3.94 -0.90 15.14
N LEU A 7 3.01 -1.44 14.36
CA LEU A 7 3.00 -1.36 12.91
C LEU A 7 2.40 -0.04 12.42
N MET A 8 3.18 0.68 11.60
CA MET A 8 2.71 1.81 10.80
C MET A 8 2.65 1.44 9.31
N VAL A 9 1.54 1.75 8.64
CA VAL A 9 1.47 1.70 7.17
C VAL A 9 1.92 3.04 6.60
N VAL A 10 2.79 3.01 5.59
CA VAL A 10 3.33 4.20 4.95
C VAL A 10 3.07 4.14 3.47
N PHE A 11 2.53 5.20 2.89
CA PHE A 11 2.38 5.30 1.44
C PHE A 11 3.49 6.15 0.85
N ASN A 12 4.15 5.61 -0.18
CA ASN A 12 4.98 6.42 -1.05
C ASN A 12 4.08 7.36 -1.88
N LYS A 13 4.35 8.65 -1.76
CA LYS A 13 3.65 9.69 -2.51
C LYS A 13 4.14 9.71 -3.95
N TYR A 14 3.21 9.98 -4.86
CA TYR A 14 3.57 10.33 -6.22
C TYR A 14 4.11 11.77 -6.25
N SER A 15 5.19 11.97 -7.01
CA SER A 15 5.67 13.32 -7.33
C SER A 15 4.63 14.14 -8.11
N ASP A 16 3.83 13.47 -8.95
CA ASP A 16 2.69 14.05 -9.66
C ASP A 16 1.50 14.22 -8.70
N ARG A 17 1.19 15.49 -8.39
CA ARG A 17 0.06 15.88 -7.51
C ARG A 17 -1.30 15.41 -8.01
N ASN A 18 -1.50 15.29 -9.32
CA ASN A 18 -2.76 14.80 -9.88
C ASN A 18 -2.89 13.29 -9.65
N LYS A 19 -1.81 12.51 -9.87
CA LYS A 19 -1.79 11.09 -9.52
C LYS A 19 -1.99 10.87 -8.03
N GLU A 20 -1.33 11.66 -7.20
CA GLU A 20 -1.44 11.62 -5.75
C GLU A 20 -2.89 11.85 -5.29
N ASN A 21 -3.55 12.89 -5.81
CA ASN A 21 -4.94 13.19 -5.49
C ASN A 21 -5.94 12.11 -5.91
N LEU A 22 -5.61 11.32 -6.95
CA LEU A 22 -6.45 10.20 -7.38
C LEU A 22 -6.37 9.00 -6.41
N MET A 23 -5.27 8.85 -5.68
CA MET A 23 -5.01 7.68 -4.84
C MET A 23 -5.40 7.85 -3.36
N LYS A 24 -5.72 9.06 -2.89
CA LYS A 24 -6.13 9.33 -1.49
C LYS A 24 -7.23 8.39 -1.00
N GLU A 25 -8.33 8.28 -1.75
CA GLU A 25 -9.44 7.38 -1.39
C GLU A 25 -9.11 5.91 -1.67
N PRO A 26 -8.58 5.51 -2.85
CA PRO A 26 -8.21 4.11 -3.10
C PRO A 26 -7.28 3.46 -2.08
N ARG A 27 -6.40 4.24 -1.43
CA ARG A 27 -5.50 3.77 -0.36
C ARG A 27 -6.24 3.23 0.86
N SER A 28 -7.46 3.71 1.14
CA SER A 28 -8.24 3.22 2.28
C SER A 28 -8.52 1.72 2.18
N ASN A 29 -8.74 1.19 0.97
CA ASN A 29 -8.93 -0.25 0.77
C ASN A 29 -7.69 -1.05 1.17
N LEU A 30 -6.49 -0.56 0.82
CA LEU A 30 -5.23 -1.20 1.17
C LEU A 30 -5.02 -1.20 2.69
N VAL A 31 -5.29 -0.08 3.35
CA VAL A 31 -5.23 0.02 4.82
C VAL A 31 -6.24 -0.93 5.46
N SER A 32 -7.51 -0.91 5.01
CA SER A 32 -8.53 -1.81 5.55
C SER A 32 -8.12 -3.27 5.40
N GLY A 33 -7.51 -3.64 4.28
CA GLY A 33 -6.95 -4.98 4.09
C GLY A 33 -5.89 -5.33 5.14
N VAL A 34 -4.93 -4.43 5.41
CA VAL A 34 -3.90 -4.66 6.44
C VAL A 34 -4.53 -4.77 7.82
N VAL A 35 -5.42 -3.84 8.17
CA VAL A 35 -6.09 -3.83 9.48
C VAL A 35 -6.84 -5.14 9.72
N SER A 36 -7.60 -5.62 8.73
CA SER A 36 -8.30 -6.91 8.85
C SER A 36 -7.37 -8.10 9.08
N LEU A 37 -6.13 -8.06 8.58
CA LEU A 37 -5.13 -9.09 8.88
C LEU A 37 -4.58 -8.94 10.29
N VAL A 38 -4.19 -7.72 10.66
CA VAL A 38 -3.60 -7.37 11.96
C VAL A 38 -4.56 -7.61 13.12
N ASP A 39 -5.86 -7.37 12.93
CA ASP A 39 -6.91 -7.63 13.93
C ASP A 39 -6.97 -9.11 14.36
N THR A 40 -6.35 -10.01 13.58
CA THR A 40 -6.25 -11.45 13.89
C THR A 40 -4.88 -11.87 14.42
N MET A 41 -3.96 -10.93 14.63
CA MET A 41 -2.59 -11.15 15.13
C MET A 41 -2.50 -10.67 16.58
N GLU A 42 -2.02 -11.52 17.49
CA GLU A 42 -1.88 -11.13 18.91
C GLU A 42 -0.66 -10.23 19.19
N SER A 43 0.36 -10.27 18.32
CA SER A 43 1.67 -9.63 18.54
C SER A 43 1.92 -8.36 17.73
N VAL A 44 0.89 -7.87 17.01
CA VAL A 44 1.00 -6.73 16.10
C VAL A 44 -0.09 -5.71 16.39
N ASP A 45 0.31 -4.50 16.75
CA ASP A 45 -0.56 -3.38 17.03
C ASP A 45 -0.50 -2.39 15.85
N PHE A 46 -1.61 -2.19 15.14
CA PHE A 46 -1.69 -1.16 14.11
C PHE A 46 -1.86 0.23 14.74
N ILE A 47 -0.87 1.10 14.55
CA ILE A 47 -0.82 2.42 15.21
C ILE A 47 -1.03 3.60 14.24
N GLY A 48 -1.22 3.32 12.95
CA GLY A 48 -1.74 4.29 11.98
C GLY A 48 -0.97 4.40 10.67
N ILE A 49 -1.22 5.51 9.96
CA ILE A 49 -0.86 5.68 8.54
C ILE A 49 0.00 6.93 8.33
N SER A 50 1.05 6.86 7.51
CA SER A 50 1.82 8.03 7.07
C SER A 50 1.93 8.07 5.55
N GLU A 51 2.32 9.23 5.02
CA GLU A 51 2.57 9.43 3.59
C GLU A 51 3.90 10.16 3.41
N ILE A 52 4.82 9.58 2.65
CA ILE A 52 6.20 10.05 2.52
C ILE A 52 6.57 10.16 1.05
N ASP A 53 7.27 11.23 0.67
CA ASP A 53 7.82 11.36 -0.68
C ASP A 53 9.05 10.47 -0.85
N ASN A 54 9.12 9.73 -1.96
CA ASN A 54 10.21 8.78 -2.27
C ASN A 54 11.49 9.47 -2.80
N GLY A 55 11.92 10.56 -2.14
CA GLY A 55 13.12 11.31 -2.48
C GLY A 55 14.40 10.73 -1.87
N ASN A 56 15.54 11.37 -2.13
CA ASN A 56 16.85 10.96 -1.60
C ASN A 56 16.91 10.87 -0.06
N ASP A 57 15.99 11.55 0.64
CA ASP A 57 15.86 11.59 2.10
C ASP A 57 14.75 10.66 2.63
N PHE A 58 14.27 9.70 1.82
CA PHE A 58 13.19 8.78 2.18
C PHE A 58 13.42 8.08 3.53
N LYS A 59 14.63 7.54 3.75
CA LYS A 59 14.95 6.82 5.00
C LYS A 59 14.86 7.73 6.23
N ASP A 60 15.32 8.98 6.13
CA ASP A 60 15.26 9.93 7.23
C ASP A 60 13.83 10.38 7.52
N LYS A 61 13.03 10.60 6.47
CA LYS A 61 11.60 10.88 6.60
C LYS A 61 10.86 9.71 7.24
N LEU A 62 11.17 8.48 6.85
CA LEU A 62 10.57 7.27 7.43
C LEU A 62 10.92 7.14 8.91
N LYS A 63 12.20 7.27 9.28
CA LYS A 63 12.64 7.30 10.68
C LYS A 63 11.87 8.33 11.50
N ARG A 64 11.82 9.59 11.06
CA ARG A 64 11.09 10.66 11.75
C ARG A 64 9.60 10.36 11.90
N SER A 65 8.98 9.76 10.87
CA SER A 65 7.57 9.38 10.92
C SER A 65 7.32 8.23 11.90
N MET A 66 8.20 7.23 11.94
CA MET A 66 8.09 6.09 12.85
C MET A 66 8.28 6.53 14.30
N ASP A 67 9.34 7.30 14.56
CA ASP A 67 9.66 7.88 15.87
C ASP A 67 8.51 8.73 16.42
N LYS A 68 7.99 9.67 15.60
CA LYS A 68 6.85 10.53 15.98
C LYS A 68 5.59 9.74 16.37
N LYS A 69 5.41 8.53 15.84
CA LYS A 69 4.25 7.68 16.11
C LYS A 69 4.52 6.56 17.10
N GLY A 70 5.73 6.43 17.63
CA GLY A 70 6.11 5.30 18.49
C GLY A 70 6.09 3.94 17.76
N SER A 71 6.38 3.95 16.46
CA SER A 71 6.42 2.76 15.62
C SER A 71 7.79 2.11 15.64
N ASN A 72 7.84 0.79 15.79
CA ASN A 72 9.05 -0.03 15.67
C ASN A 72 9.08 -0.89 14.39
N SER A 73 7.99 -0.89 13.62
CA SER A 73 7.85 -1.61 12.35
C SER A 73 6.97 -0.84 11.37
N SER A 74 7.33 -0.83 10.09
CA SER A 74 6.51 -0.20 9.06
C SER A 74 6.41 -1.02 7.79
N LEU A 75 5.24 -0.93 7.15
CA LEU A 75 5.00 -1.41 5.79
C LEU A 75 4.90 -0.22 4.84
N VAL A 76 5.86 -0.10 3.93
CA VAL A 76 5.91 0.96 2.93
C VAL A 76 5.29 0.46 1.64
N PHE A 77 4.16 1.03 1.27
CA PHE A 77 3.38 0.69 0.08
C PHE A 77 3.78 1.57 -1.09
N THR A 78 4.16 0.91 -2.18
CA THR A 78 4.39 1.51 -3.50
C THR A 78 3.40 0.90 -4.48
N THR A 79 2.59 1.76 -5.08
CA THR A 79 1.64 1.33 -6.13
C THR A 79 2.00 1.97 -7.45
N GLU A 80 1.93 1.21 -8.53
CA GLU A 80 1.91 1.76 -9.88
C GLU A 80 0.61 1.37 -10.56
N TRP A 81 0.03 2.27 -11.33
CA TRP A 81 -1.22 2.00 -12.02
C TRP A 81 -1.25 2.68 -13.37
N ASP A 82 -1.98 2.07 -14.30
CA ASP A 82 -2.11 2.57 -15.66
C ASP A 82 -3.54 2.37 -16.18
N PHE A 83 -3.99 3.32 -17.00
CA PHE A 83 -5.27 3.29 -17.70
C PHE A 83 -5.01 3.20 -19.19
N GLN A 84 -5.28 2.02 -19.76
CA GLN A 84 -5.05 1.76 -21.18
C GLN A 84 -6.38 1.71 -21.92
N LYS A 85 -6.56 2.63 -22.86
CA LYS A 85 -7.71 2.62 -23.78
C LYS A 85 -7.50 1.53 -24.81
N GLN A 86 -8.53 0.73 -25.06
CA GLN A 86 -8.55 -0.27 -26.13
C GLN A 86 -9.92 -0.20 -26.81
N GLU A 87 -10.00 -0.43 -28.11
CA GLU A 87 -11.28 -0.41 -28.82
C GLU A 87 -11.64 -1.79 -29.34
N THR A 88 -12.05 -2.66 -28.41
CA THR A 88 -12.71 -3.92 -28.76
C THR A 88 -14.24 -3.76 -28.70
N SER A 89 -14.96 -4.75 -29.23
CA SER A 89 -16.43 -4.80 -29.20
C SER A 89 -16.96 -4.81 -27.75
N MET A 90 -16.29 -5.54 -26.84
CA MET A 90 -16.76 -5.74 -25.46
C MET A 90 -16.12 -4.80 -24.43
N TRP A 91 -14.84 -4.43 -24.61
CA TRP A 91 -14.09 -3.61 -23.66
C TRP A 91 -13.51 -2.36 -24.34
N LYS A 92 -13.68 -1.23 -23.66
CA LYS A 92 -13.19 0.08 -24.10
C LYS A 92 -11.84 0.46 -23.47
N GLY A 93 -11.26 -0.46 -22.69
CA GLY A 93 -9.96 -0.32 -22.06
C GLY A 93 -9.85 -1.15 -20.79
N PHE A 94 -8.83 -0.86 -19.99
CA PHE A 94 -8.60 -1.49 -18.70
C PHE A 94 -7.82 -0.58 -17.77
N VAL A 95 -7.90 -0.87 -16.48
CA VAL A 95 -6.99 -0.36 -15.45
C VAL A 95 -6.14 -1.52 -14.95
N SER A 96 -4.85 -1.30 -14.79
CA SER A 96 -3.93 -2.22 -14.11
C SER A 96 -3.30 -1.55 -12.89
N MET A 97 -2.90 -2.35 -11.91
CA MET A 97 -2.20 -1.88 -10.73
C MET A 97 -1.25 -2.95 -10.18
N THR A 98 -0.05 -2.53 -9.82
CA THR A 98 0.92 -3.30 -9.04
C THR A 98 0.95 -2.76 -7.61
N LEU A 99 1.24 -3.64 -6.65
CA LEU A 99 1.49 -3.28 -5.25
C LEU A 99 2.78 -3.96 -4.79
N LEU A 100 3.74 -3.14 -4.37
CA LEU A 100 4.95 -3.56 -3.68
C LEU A 100 4.89 -3.05 -2.24
N MET A 101 5.25 -3.91 -1.31
CA MET A 101 5.25 -3.64 0.13
C MET A 101 6.64 -3.95 0.68
N ASP A 102 7.32 -2.92 1.17
CA ASP A 102 8.61 -3.07 1.83
C ASP A 102 8.42 -3.03 3.34
N SER A 103 8.95 -4.02 4.05
CA SER A 103 8.94 -4.04 5.51
C SER A 103 10.22 -3.41 6.06
N TYR A 104 10.08 -2.52 7.04
CA TYR A 104 11.19 -1.89 7.73
C TYR A 104 11.04 -2.04 9.25
N SER A 105 12.14 -2.37 9.92
CA SER A 105 12.26 -2.33 11.37
C SER A 105 12.98 -1.06 11.82
N PHE A 106 12.51 -0.47 12.91
CA PHE A 106 13.13 0.67 13.58
C PHE A 106 13.52 0.27 15.00
N LYS A 107 14.82 0.05 15.22
CA LYS A 107 15.42 -0.35 16.50
C LYS A 107 16.70 0.47 16.72
N ASP A 108 16.90 0.97 17.93
CA ASP A 108 18.10 1.73 18.36
C ASP A 108 18.48 2.91 17.43
N GLY A 109 17.49 3.61 16.86
CA GLY A 109 17.70 4.72 15.90
C GLY A 109 18.14 4.27 14.49
N GLY A 110 18.34 2.97 14.30
CA GLY A 110 18.60 2.32 13.02
C GLY A 110 17.31 1.96 12.28
N LEU A 111 17.30 2.16 10.96
CA LEU A 111 16.21 1.73 10.08
C LEU A 111 16.76 0.68 9.12
N ILE A 112 16.19 -0.51 9.18
CA ILE A 112 16.63 -1.67 8.40
C ILE A 112 15.46 -2.16 7.56
N LYS A 113 15.66 -2.34 6.26
CA LYS A 113 14.68 -3.01 5.39
C LYS A 113 14.79 -4.51 5.65
N ILE A 114 13.70 -5.14 6.06
CA ILE A 114 13.69 -6.56 6.42
C ILE A 114 13.31 -7.43 5.22
N GLY A 115 12.37 -6.96 4.39
CA GLY A 115 11.90 -7.73 3.26
C GLY A 115 11.04 -6.92 2.30
N SER A 116 10.67 -7.55 1.19
CA SER A 116 9.72 -7.01 0.21
C SER A 116 8.72 -8.08 -0.16
N TYR A 117 7.45 -7.70 -0.31
CA TYR A 117 6.37 -8.56 -0.79
C TYR A 117 5.66 -7.85 -1.93
N SER A 118 5.40 -8.56 -3.03
CA SER A 118 4.67 -8.03 -4.18
C SER A 118 3.41 -8.84 -4.44
N VAL A 119 2.30 -8.16 -4.65
CA VAL A 119 1.08 -8.80 -5.16
C VAL A 119 1.17 -8.87 -6.67
N GLU A 120 0.78 -10.02 -7.25
CA GLU A 120 0.71 -10.16 -8.71
C GLU A 120 -0.08 -9.01 -9.34
N PRO A 121 0.39 -8.45 -10.47
CA PRO A 121 -0.27 -7.33 -11.14
C PRO A 121 -1.74 -7.61 -11.40
N GLN A 122 -2.61 -6.74 -10.90
CA GLN A 122 -4.05 -6.87 -11.11
C GLN A 122 -4.48 -6.05 -12.32
N ARG A 123 -5.54 -6.53 -12.98
CA ARG A 123 -6.22 -5.83 -14.08
C ARG A 123 -7.73 -5.93 -13.94
N ILE A 124 -8.42 -4.83 -14.28
CA ILE A 124 -9.88 -4.76 -14.39
C ILE A 124 -10.25 -4.16 -15.74
N PRO A 125 -11.12 -4.82 -16.52
CA PRO A 125 -11.57 -4.27 -17.80
C PRO A 125 -12.62 -3.17 -17.61
N ILE A 126 -12.66 -2.24 -18.57
CA ILE A 126 -13.52 -1.04 -18.56
C ILE A 126 -14.47 -1.10 -19.75
N ARG A 127 -15.78 -1.13 -19.49
CA ARG A 127 -16.82 -1.18 -20.55
C ARG A 127 -17.13 0.17 -21.18
N LYS A 128 -17.04 1.26 -20.41
CA LYS A 128 -17.28 2.63 -20.87
C LYS A 128 -16.08 3.48 -20.51
N TRP A 129 -15.39 4.01 -21.51
CA TRP A 129 -14.20 4.82 -21.27
C TRP A 129 -14.59 6.22 -20.80
N GLY A 130 -13.91 6.73 -19.79
CA GLY A 130 -14.06 8.10 -19.29
C GLY A 130 -12.69 8.75 -19.11
N LYS A 131 -12.66 10.08 -19.10
CA LYS A 131 -11.43 10.87 -18.87
C LYS A 131 -11.43 11.61 -17.53
N SER A 132 -12.58 11.68 -16.84
CA SER A 132 -12.74 12.46 -15.61
C SER A 132 -12.01 11.85 -14.42
N ASN A 133 -11.69 12.69 -13.42
CA ASN A 133 -11.07 12.21 -12.18
C ASN A 133 -12.01 11.29 -11.39
N SER A 134 -13.32 11.57 -11.38
CA SER A 134 -14.31 10.67 -10.79
C SER A 134 -14.30 9.28 -11.43
N PHE A 135 -14.21 9.22 -12.77
CA PHE A 135 -14.05 7.95 -13.48
C PHE A 135 -12.78 7.20 -13.06
N LYS A 136 -11.63 7.89 -12.99
CA LYS A 136 -10.36 7.29 -12.58
C LYS A 136 -10.41 6.80 -11.13
N LYS A 137 -10.84 7.63 -10.18
CA LYS A 137 -10.98 7.29 -8.76
C LYS A 137 -11.84 6.03 -8.56
N LYS A 138 -12.99 5.96 -9.22
CA LYS A 138 -13.88 4.78 -9.16
C LYS A 138 -13.16 3.49 -9.58
N HIS A 139 -12.38 3.53 -10.66
CA HIS A 139 -11.66 2.35 -11.14
C HIS A 139 -10.45 2.00 -10.27
N LEU A 140 -9.76 3.02 -9.74
CA LEU A 140 -8.68 2.83 -8.77
C LEU A 140 -9.19 2.21 -7.46
N GLN A 141 -10.34 2.66 -6.94
CA GLN A 141 -10.98 2.02 -5.78
C GLN A 141 -11.33 0.55 -6.05
N ARG A 142 -11.85 0.23 -7.25
CA ARG A 142 -12.19 -1.15 -7.60
C ARG A 142 -10.97 -2.04 -7.68
N ILE A 143 -9.86 -1.55 -8.24
CA ILE A 143 -8.65 -2.36 -8.38
C ILE A 143 -7.88 -2.52 -7.07
N THR A 144 -7.85 -1.50 -6.20
CA THR A 144 -7.27 -1.66 -4.86
C THR A 144 -8.06 -2.67 -4.03
N LYS A 145 -9.41 -2.65 -4.13
CA LYS A 145 -10.25 -3.70 -3.51
C LYS A 145 -9.95 -5.09 -4.07
N LYS A 146 -9.74 -5.21 -5.38
CA LYS A 146 -9.37 -6.49 -6.01
C LYS A 146 -8.01 -6.99 -5.49
N ILE A 147 -7.03 -6.10 -5.33
CA ILE A 147 -5.70 -6.43 -4.79
C ILE A 147 -5.81 -7.02 -3.38
N THR A 148 -6.55 -6.37 -2.47
CA THR A 148 -6.71 -6.87 -1.10
C THR A 148 -7.54 -8.16 -1.00
N GLN A 149 -8.28 -8.53 -2.04
CA GLN A 149 -8.96 -9.81 -2.14
C GLN A 149 -8.10 -10.92 -2.75
N LYS A 150 -6.91 -10.57 -3.27
CA LYS A 150 -6.06 -11.46 -4.05
C LYS A 150 -4.69 -11.72 -3.44
N TRP A 151 -4.22 -10.89 -2.52
CA TRP A 151 -3.08 -11.28 -1.71
C TRP A 151 -3.42 -12.50 -0.85
N SER A 152 -2.42 -13.26 -0.45
CA SER A 152 -2.61 -14.40 0.44
C SER A 152 -2.61 -13.92 1.88
N ASP A 153 -3.70 -14.17 2.61
CA ASP A 153 -3.80 -13.78 4.02
C ASP A 153 -2.71 -14.45 4.86
N SER A 154 -2.39 -15.72 4.61
CA SER A 154 -1.34 -16.43 5.35
C SER A 154 0.04 -15.87 5.05
N GLU A 155 0.39 -15.69 3.76
CA GLU A 155 1.70 -15.14 3.39
C GLU A 155 1.86 -13.70 3.88
N MET A 156 0.80 -12.90 3.85
CA MET A 156 0.82 -11.54 4.38
C MET A 156 1.00 -11.53 5.89
N LYS A 157 0.33 -12.44 6.61
CA LYS A 157 0.51 -12.57 8.07
C LYS A 157 1.93 -12.97 8.41
N ASP A 158 2.44 -14.01 7.74
CA ASP A 158 3.82 -14.48 7.90
C ASP A 158 4.80 -13.35 7.56
N PHE A 159 4.57 -12.60 6.47
CA PHE A 159 5.41 -11.47 6.07
C PHE A 159 5.40 -10.33 7.10
N ILE A 160 4.26 -10.04 7.73
CA ILE A 160 4.15 -9.00 8.75
C ILE A 160 4.84 -9.42 10.05
N GLN A 161 4.60 -10.67 10.48
CA GLN A 161 5.04 -11.22 11.77
C GLN A 161 6.48 -11.74 11.76
N SER A 162 7.02 -12.17 10.61
CA SER A 162 8.40 -12.66 10.48
C SER A 162 9.47 -11.60 10.78
N ASN A 163 9.05 -10.36 11.06
CA ASN A 163 9.91 -9.21 11.36
C ASN A 163 9.94 -8.83 12.85
N ASN A 164 9.36 -9.66 13.73
CA ASN A 164 9.38 -9.48 15.19
C ASN A 164 10.66 -10.03 15.83
#